data_AF-A0A917XXY2-F1
#
_entry.id   AF-A0A917XXY2-F1
#
_cell.length_a   1.000
_cell.length_b   1.000
_cell.length_c   1.000
_cell.angle_alpha   90.00
_cell.angle_beta   90.00
_cell.angle_gamma   90.00
#
_symmetry.space_group_name_H-M   'P 1'
#
loop_
_entity.id
_entity.type
_entity.pdbx_description
1 polymer ?
#
loop_
_entity_poly.entity_id
_entity_poly.type
_entity_poly.pdbx_seq_one_letter_code
_entity_poly.pdbx_strand_id
1 'polypeptide(L)'
;MRKIRILIAKPGLDGHDRGALVIAQAMRDHGMEVIYTGLRQSPVQIATAAIQEDVDVVGLSSLSGAHNTLFPKVIEELEKRNAGDIPVIGGGVIPNEDIPFLLEKGIKRIFTSGSSTEEMAVYLKNLLRPEEAPVPPKRIAHIGIAVHQIKDALQFFTETIGLEVEAIEEVESEGVKIAFLKIGETRIELLEPLHDQSPIKGFLTKRGEGVHHIAFEVEDLAVRLSRLKEQGIRLINEEPKQGANDSQIAFIHPKEAHGVLVELCEQAKGSDE
;
A
#
# COMPACT_ATOMS: atom_id res chain seq x y z
N MET A 1 -11.76 10.45 14.41
CA MET A 1 -12.06 10.86 13.02
C MET A 1 -13.30 10.13 12.53
N ARG A 2 -14.08 10.74 11.63
CA ARG A 2 -15.19 10.04 10.96
C ARG A 2 -14.63 8.94 10.07
N LYS A 3 -15.26 7.76 10.01
CA LYS A 3 -14.88 6.69 9.09
C LYS A 3 -15.24 7.09 7.65
N ILE A 4 -14.46 6.62 6.67
CA ILE A 4 -14.87 6.72 5.26
C ILE A 4 -16.16 5.91 5.08
N ARG A 5 -17.20 6.53 4.53
CA ARG A 5 -18.47 5.91 4.19
C ARG A 5 -18.49 5.58 2.70
N ILE A 6 -18.54 4.30 2.35
CA ILE A 6 -18.62 3.83 0.96
C ILE A 6 -19.96 3.17 0.69
N LEU A 7 -20.63 3.63 -0.37
CA LEU A 7 -21.79 2.95 -0.93
C LEU A 7 -21.35 1.97 -2.01
N ILE A 8 -21.67 0.68 -1.87
CA ILE A 8 -21.42 -0.34 -2.88
C ILE A 8 -22.74 -0.73 -3.53
N ALA A 9 -22.81 -0.55 -4.84
CA ALA A 9 -24.01 -0.78 -5.62
C ALA A 9 -23.79 -1.62 -6.88
N LYS A 10 -24.87 -2.30 -7.28
CA LYS A 10 -24.96 -3.02 -8.54
C LYS A 10 -26.08 -2.44 -9.40
N PRO A 11 -25.74 -1.64 -10.43
CA PRO A 11 -26.74 -1.00 -11.25
C PRO A 11 -27.40 -1.98 -12.23
N GLY A 12 -28.67 -1.73 -12.56
CA GLY A 12 -29.38 -2.41 -13.65
C GLY A 12 -30.03 -3.72 -13.23
N LEU A 13 -29.87 -4.78 -14.02
CA LEU A 13 -30.49 -6.10 -13.77
C LEU A 13 -29.48 -7.16 -13.32
N ASP A 14 -28.23 -6.76 -13.10
CA ASP A 14 -27.16 -7.68 -12.71
C ASP A 14 -27.46 -8.32 -11.35
N GLY A 15 -27.60 -9.66 -11.35
CA GLY A 15 -27.90 -10.47 -10.18
C GLY A 15 -26.67 -11.04 -9.47
N HIS A 16 -25.45 -10.75 -9.93
CA HIS A 16 -24.24 -11.37 -9.39
C HIS A 16 -23.62 -10.52 -8.28
N ASP A 17 -23.93 -10.81 -7.03
CA ASP A 17 -23.48 -10.03 -5.87
C ASP A 17 -22.16 -10.50 -5.25
N ARG A 18 -21.72 -11.74 -5.46
CA ARG A 18 -20.58 -12.32 -4.76
C ARG A 18 -19.35 -11.40 -4.72
N GLY A 19 -18.96 -10.83 -5.86
CA GLY A 19 -17.84 -9.89 -5.92
C GLY A 19 -18.09 -8.62 -5.09
N ALA A 20 -19.28 -8.02 -5.21
CA ALA A 20 -19.65 -6.83 -4.46
C ALA A 20 -19.72 -7.09 -2.94
N LEU A 21 -20.17 -8.27 -2.51
CA LEU A 21 -20.20 -8.67 -1.10
C LEU A 21 -18.78 -8.89 -0.54
N VAL A 22 -17.87 -9.46 -1.33
CA VAL A 22 -16.46 -9.60 -0.95
C VAL A 22 -15.81 -8.24 -0.77
N ILE A 23 -16.01 -7.31 -1.72
CA ILE A 23 -15.51 -5.93 -1.59
C ILE A 23 -16.14 -5.24 -0.37
N ALA A 24 -17.44 -5.41 -0.15
CA ALA A 24 -18.12 -4.84 1.01
C ALA A 24 -17.55 -5.34 2.33
N GLN A 25 -17.22 -6.63 2.44
CA GLN A 25 -16.57 -7.15 3.63
C GLN A 25 -15.15 -6.60 3.77
N ALA A 26 -14.35 -6.63 2.70
CA ALA A 26 -12.97 -6.15 2.73
C ALA A 26 -12.88 -4.67 3.14
N MET A 27 -13.76 -3.80 2.61
CA MET A 27 -13.76 -2.38 3.01
C MET A 27 -14.11 -2.19 4.50
N ARG A 28 -14.98 -3.05 5.08
CA ARG A 28 -15.23 -3.04 6.53
C ARG A 28 -13.99 -3.46 7.31
N ASP A 29 -13.27 -4.47 6.83
CA ASP A 29 -12.03 -4.95 7.45
C ASP A 29 -10.94 -3.86 7.40
N HIS A 30 -10.95 -3.00 6.38
CA HIS A 30 -10.13 -1.78 6.29
C HIS A 30 -10.66 -0.57 7.09
N GLY A 31 -11.68 -0.78 7.94
CA GLY A 31 -12.18 0.24 8.87
C GLY A 31 -13.16 1.24 8.26
N MET A 32 -13.65 1.01 7.04
CA MET A 32 -14.68 1.84 6.40
C MET A 32 -16.08 1.45 6.86
N GLU A 33 -17.00 2.42 6.81
CA GLU A 33 -18.42 2.19 6.97
C GLU A 33 -19.03 1.88 5.60
N VAL A 34 -19.66 0.71 5.46
CA VAL A 34 -20.09 0.19 4.15
C VAL A 34 -21.60 0.09 4.06
N ILE A 35 -22.17 0.81 3.10
CA ILE A 35 -23.58 0.77 2.73
C ILE A 35 -23.69 -0.11 1.48
N TYR A 36 -24.34 -1.27 1.58
CA TYR A 36 -24.60 -2.11 0.41
C TYR A 36 -26.06 -1.96 -0.03
N THR A 37 -26.29 -1.50 -1.26
CA THR A 37 -27.65 -1.21 -1.75
C THR A 37 -28.44 -2.45 -2.19
N GLY A 38 -27.81 -3.63 -2.16
CA GLY A 38 -28.38 -4.82 -2.76
C GLY A 38 -28.31 -4.83 -4.29
N LEU A 39 -29.00 -5.81 -4.87
CA LEU A 39 -29.04 -6.06 -6.30
C LEU A 39 -30.03 -5.14 -7.02
N ARG A 40 -29.82 -5.03 -8.34
CA ARG A 40 -30.77 -4.48 -9.30
C ARG A 40 -31.26 -3.04 -9.03
N GLN A 41 -30.34 -2.17 -8.66
CA GLN A 41 -30.67 -0.76 -8.39
C GLN A 41 -30.61 0.07 -9.67
N SER A 42 -31.56 0.98 -9.86
CA SER A 42 -31.47 1.97 -10.92
C SER A 42 -30.43 3.06 -10.59
N PRO A 43 -29.84 3.74 -11.59
CA PRO A 43 -28.93 4.86 -11.33
C PRO A 43 -29.53 5.94 -10.41
N VAL A 44 -30.83 6.22 -10.57
CA VAL A 44 -31.60 7.14 -9.72
C VAL A 44 -31.60 6.69 -8.26
N GLN A 45 -31.87 5.41 -8.00
CA GLN A 45 -31.89 4.86 -6.64
C GLN A 45 -30.50 4.89 -6.01
N ILE A 46 -29.47 4.56 -6.77
CA ILE A 46 -28.08 4.60 -6.29
C ILE A 46 -27.68 6.01 -5.89
N ALA A 47 -27.90 7.00 -6.76
CA ALA A 47 -27.58 8.40 -6.47
C ALA A 47 -28.39 8.92 -5.27
N THR A 48 -29.67 8.56 -5.17
CA THR A 48 -30.53 8.95 -4.04
C THR A 48 -30.02 8.35 -2.73
N ALA A 49 -29.67 7.05 -2.72
CA ALA A 49 -29.13 6.38 -1.55
C ALA A 49 -27.78 6.98 -1.13
N ALA A 50 -26.89 7.28 -2.08
CA ALA A 50 -25.59 7.89 -1.79
C ALA A 50 -25.72 9.21 -1.05
N ILE A 51 -26.67 10.06 -1.47
CA ILE A 51 -26.95 11.35 -0.84
C ILE A 51 -27.62 11.18 0.52
N GLN A 52 -28.63 10.32 0.62
CA GLN A 52 -29.36 10.08 1.87
C GLN A 52 -28.46 9.50 2.97
N GLU A 53 -27.53 8.65 2.57
CA GLU A 53 -26.56 8.01 3.45
C GLU A 53 -25.29 8.83 3.68
N ASP A 54 -25.20 10.04 3.13
CA ASP A 54 -24.06 10.97 3.30
C ASP A 54 -22.70 10.26 3.07
N VAL A 55 -22.59 9.58 1.92
CA VAL A 55 -21.40 8.76 1.62
C VAL A 55 -20.27 9.59 1.04
N ASP A 56 -19.04 9.19 1.35
CA ASP A 56 -17.83 9.83 0.84
C ASP A 56 -17.49 9.33 -0.57
N VAL A 57 -17.95 8.14 -0.96
CA VAL A 57 -17.65 7.54 -2.27
C VAL A 57 -18.69 6.50 -2.67
N VAL A 58 -18.93 6.37 -3.97
CA VAL A 58 -19.76 5.30 -4.56
C VAL A 58 -18.87 4.30 -5.31
N GLY A 59 -18.98 3.02 -4.97
CA GLY A 59 -18.41 1.90 -5.70
C GLY A 59 -19.46 1.16 -6.53
N LEU A 60 -19.28 1.12 -7.84
CA LEU A 60 -20.18 0.41 -8.77
C LEU A 60 -19.56 -0.91 -9.22
N SER A 61 -20.36 -1.98 -9.23
CA SER A 61 -19.93 -3.29 -9.72
C SER A 61 -20.79 -3.79 -10.88
N SER A 62 -20.16 -4.22 -11.97
CA SER A 62 -20.83 -4.77 -13.16
C SER A 62 -20.21 -6.10 -13.59
N LEU A 63 -21.05 -7.12 -13.77
CA LEU A 63 -20.73 -8.37 -14.47
C LEU A 63 -21.51 -8.52 -15.78
N SER A 64 -22.57 -7.75 -15.99
CA SER A 64 -23.48 -7.88 -17.14
C SER A 64 -23.05 -7.10 -18.38
N GLY A 65 -21.85 -6.51 -18.40
CA GLY A 65 -21.35 -5.69 -19.51
C GLY A 65 -22.07 -4.34 -19.69
N ALA A 66 -22.89 -3.92 -18.73
CA ALA A 66 -23.69 -2.70 -18.83
C ALA A 66 -22.97 -1.43 -18.31
N HIS A 67 -21.68 -1.55 -17.93
CA HIS A 67 -20.88 -0.49 -17.31
C HIS A 67 -20.81 0.78 -18.17
N ASN A 68 -20.60 0.66 -19.48
CA ASN A 68 -20.54 1.80 -20.40
C ASN A 68 -21.83 2.62 -20.47
N THR A 69 -22.97 2.06 -20.07
CA THR A 69 -24.25 2.77 -20.06
C THR A 69 -24.65 3.17 -18.64
N LEU A 70 -24.47 2.29 -17.66
CA LEU A 70 -25.03 2.49 -16.33
C LEU A 70 -24.12 3.29 -15.41
N PHE A 71 -22.79 3.16 -15.52
CA PHE A 71 -21.88 3.93 -14.67
C PHE A 71 -21.95 5.43 -14.97
N PRO A 72 -21.90 5.88 -16.25
CA PRO A 72 -22.09 7.30 -16.58
C PRO A 72 -23.44 7.84 -16.11
N LYS A 73 -24.51 7.05 -16.20
CA LYS A 73 -25.83 7.47 -15.71
C LYS A 73 -25.86 7.71 -14.19
N VAL A 74 -25.08 6.97 -13.40
CA VAL A 74 -24.98 7.23 -11.95
C VAL A 74 -24.30 8.59 -11.71
N ILE A 75 -23.23 8.89 -12.43
CA ILE A 75 -22.57 10.21 -12.39
C ILE A 75 -23.57 11.32 -12.74
N GLU A 76 -24.28 11.20 -13.87
CA GLU A 76 -25.28 12.17 -14.30
C GLU A 76 -26.39 12.37 -13.26
N GLU A 77 -26.85 11.29 -12.60
CA GLU A 77 -27.88 11.39 -11.56
C GLU A 77 -27.36 12.03 -10.26
N LEU A 78 -26.08 11.83 -9.90
CA LEU A 78 -25.44 12.55 -8.79
C LEU A 78 -25.30 14.05 -9.10
N GLU A 79 -24.84 14.39 -10.30
CA GLU A 79 -24.71 15.78 -10.77
C GLU A 79 -26.05 16.52 -10.77
N LYS A 80 -27.11 15.90 -11.32
CA LYS A 80 -28.47 16.47 -11.34
C LYS A 80 -29.02 16.79 -9.94
N ARG A 81 -28.47 16.15 -8.90
CA ARG A 81 -28.87 16.33 -7.50
C ARG A 81 -27.89 17.19 -6.69
N ASN A 82 -26.97 17.89 -7.37
CA ASN A 82 -25.91 18.69 -6.75
C ASN A 82 -24.98 17.89 -5.82
N ALA A 83 -24.73 16.61 -6.15
CA ALA A 83 -23.85 15.71 -5.42
C ALA A 83 -22.72 15.17 -6.31
N GLY A 84 -22.30 15.95 -7.32
CA GLY A 84 -21.23 15.59 -8.25
C GLY A 84 -19.83 15.63 -7.63
N ASP A 85 -19.72 16.11 -6.39
CA ASP A 85 -18.52 16.05 -5.56
C ASP A 85 -18.26 14.66 -4.98
N ILE A 86 -19.29 13.80 -4.87
CA ILE A 86 -19.13 12.40 -4.44
C ILE A 86 -18.41 11.61 -5.55
N PRO A 87 -17.14 11.19 -5.36
CA PRO A 87 -16.43 10.42 -6.36
C PRO A 87 -17.09 9.05 -6.57
N VAL A 88 -16.96 8.54 -7.80
CA VAL A 88 -17.43 7.21 -8.17
C VAL A 88 -16.25 6.38 -8.67
N ILE A 89 -16.10 5.17 -8.13
CA ILE A 89 -15.19 4.14 -8.63
C ILE A 89 -16.00 2.99 -9.24
N GLY A 90 -15.38 2.24 -10.14
CA GLY A 90 -16.01 1.11 -10.81
C GLY A 90 -15.24 -0.19 -10.65
N GLY A 91 -15.91 -1.31 -10.83
CA GLY A 91 -15.26 -2.61 -10.88
C GLY A 91 -16.15 -3.74 -11.39
N GLY A 92 -15.60 -4.96 -11.35
CA GLY A 92 -16.20 -6.16 -11.92
C GLY A 92 -15.45 -6.62 -13.18
N VAL A 93 -16.17 -7.27 -14.11
CA VAL A 93 -15.57 -7.73 -15.37
C VAL A 93 -15.73 -6.62 -16.40
N ILE A 94 -14.74 -5.74 -16.44
CA ILE A 94 -14.69 -4.57 -17.33
C ILE A 94 -13.52 -4.77 -18.31
N PRO A 95 -13.79 -4.82 -19.63
CA PRO A 95 -12.75 -4.89 -20.66
C PRO A 95 -11.79 -3.70 -20.58
N ASN A 96 -10.49 -3.94 -20.82
CA ASN A 96 -9.47 -2.88 -20.78
C ASN A 96 -9.73 -1.74 -21.78
N GLU A 97 -10.35 -2.05 -22.93
CA GLU A 97 -10.74 -1.08 -23.95
C GLU A 97 -11.83 -0.10 -23.51
N ASP A 98 -12.64 -0.48 -22.52
CA ASP A 98 -13.73 0.36 -21.99
C ASP A 98 -13.26 1.32 -20.89
N ILE A 99 -12.13 1.00 -20.24
CA ILE A 99 -11.61 1.79 -19.11
C ILE A 99 -11.39 3.27 -19.50
N PRO A 100 -10.74 3.61 -20.63
CA PRO A 100 -10.54 5.01 -21.01
C PRO A 100 -11.85 5.80 -21.12
N PHE A 101 -12.90 5.19 -21.69
CA PHE A 101 -14.21 5.81 -21.81
C PHE A 101 -14.85 6.06 -20.43
N LEU A 102 -14.79 5.08 -19.52
CA LEU A 102 -15.35 5.24 -18.17
C LEU A 102 -14.63 6.34 -17.37
N LEU A 103 -13.31 6.45 -17.50
CA LEU A 103 -12.53 7.50 -16.87
C LEU A 103 -12.90 8.88 -17.43
N GLU A 104 -13.06 9.00 -18.76
CA GLU A 104 -13.53 10.23 -19.42
C GLU A 104 -14.91 10.66 -18.91
N LYS A 105 -15.80 9.70 -18.59
CA LYS A 105 -17.14 9.95 -18.03
C LYS A 105 -17.15 10.25 -16.53
N GLY A 106 -16.00 10.42 -15.89
CA GLY A 106 -15.90 10.88 -14.51
C GLY A 106 -15.73 9.78 -13.46
N ILE A 107 -15.64 8.50 -13.88
CA ILE A 107 -15.24 7.43 -12.95
C ILE A 107 -13.78 7.64 -12.56
N LYS A 108 -13.48 7.67 -11.26
CA LYS A 108 -12.15 7.99 -10.75
C LYS A 108 -11.13 6.86 -10.96
N ARG A 109 -11.57 5.61 -10.82
CA ARG A 109 -10.75 4.41 -10.99
C ARG A 109 -11.60 3.19 -11.31
N ILE A 110 -11.03 2.26 -12.09
CA ILE A 110 -11.61 0.94 -12.37
C ILE A 110 -10.74 -0.14 -11.72
N PHE A 111 -11.37 -1.00 -10.92
CA PHE A 111 -10.77 -2.19 -10.29
C PHE A 111 -11.35 -3.45 -10.94
N THR A 112 -10.53 -4.16 -11.71
CA THR A 112 -10.96 -5.37 -12.43
C THR A 112 -10.89 -6.60 -11.53
N SER A 113 -11.31 -7.76 -12.01
CA SER A 113 -11.37 -9.01 -11.22
C SER A 113 -10.03 -9.48 -10.62
N GLY A 114 -8.89 -8.94 -11.06
CA GLY A 114 -7.57 -9.22 -10.50
C GLY A 114 -7.05 -8.16 -9.52
N SER A 115 -7.78 -7.05 -9.34
CA SER A 115 -7.36 -5.97 -8.42
C SER A 115 -7.40 -6.42 -6.97
N SER A 116 -6.40 -6.01 -6.20
CA SER A 116 -6.33 -6.29 -4.76
C SER A 116 -7.35 -5.44 -4.00
N THR A 117 -7.98 -6.02 -2.98
CA THR A 117 -8.84 -5.26 -2.06
C THR A 117 -8.04 -4.25 -1.24
N GLU A 118 -6.78 -4.56 -0.94
CA GLU A 118 -5.85 -3.62 -0.30
C GLU A 118 -5.61 -2.41 -1.19
N GLU A 119 -5.28 -2.61 -2.47
CA GLU A 119 -5.06 -1.52 -3.44
C GLU A 119 -6.29 -0.60 -3.53
N MET A 120 -7.50 -1.18 -3.50
CA MET A 120 -8.74 -0.39 -3.48
C MET A 120 -8.88 0.43 -2.20
N ALA A 121 -8.64 -0.17 -1.03
CA ALA A 121 -8.75 0.53 0.24
C ALA A 121 -7.74 1.69 0.33
N VAL A 122 -6.50 1.43 -0.11
CA VAL A 122 -5.41 2.40 -0.27
C VAL A 122 -5.86 3.58 -1.11
N TYR A 123 -6.34 3.29 -2.32
CA TYR A 123 -6.73 4.30 -3.27
C TYR A 123 -7.84 5.20 -2.72
N LEU A 124 -8.85 4.60 -2.07
CA LEU A 124 -9.95 5.33 -1.46
C LEU A 124 -9.50 6.25 -0.31
N LYS A 125 -8.59 5.78 0.55
CA LYS A 125 -7.99 6.61 1.61
C LYS A 125 -7.29 7.83 0.99
N ASN A 126 -6.44 7.63 -0.02
CA ASN A 126 -5.71 8.72 -0.68
C ASN A 126 -6.64 9.69 -1.41
N LEU A 127 -7.64 9.16 -2.13
CA LEU A 127 -8.60 9.96 -2.90
C LEU A 127 -9.40 10.91 -2.01
N LEU A 128 -9.84 10.44 -0.84
CA LEU A 128 -10.74 11.18 0.04
C LEU A 128 -10.00 12.00 1.10
N ARG A 129 -8.73 11.68 1.36
CA ARG A 129 -7.90 12.34 2.37
C ARG A 129 -6.51 12.70 1.83
N PRO A 130 -6.42 13.45 0.71
CA PRO A 130 -5.13 13.77 0.10
C PRO A 130 -4.28 14.72 0.96
N GLU A 131 -4.91 15.54 1.81
CA GLU A 131 -4.25 16.53 2.67
C GLU A 131 -3.88 16.02 4.06
N GLU A 132 -4.23 14.78 4.41
CA GLU A 132 -3.76 14.21 5.67
C GLU A 132 -2.25 14.03 5.60
N ALA A 133 -1.54 14.77 6.46
CA ALA A 133 -0.10 14.69 6.61
C ALA A 133 0.35 13.23 6.66
N PRO A 134 1.51 12.87 6.09
CA PRO A 134 2.03 11.51 6.17
C PRO A 134 1.94 11.01 7.61
N VAL A 135 1.21 9.89 7.81
CA VAL A 135 1.23 9.19 9.09
C VAL A 135 2.72 9.01 9.44
N PRO A 136 3.20 9.54 10.56
CA PRO A 136 4.61 9.43 10.87
C PRO A 136 4.97 7.95 11.01
N PRO A 137 6.20 7.53 10.64
CA PRO A 137 6.66 6.20 11.00
C PRO A 137 6.60 6.01 12.52
N LYS A 138 6.37 4.77 12.96
CA LYS A 138 6.27 4.41 14.38
C LYS A 138 7.59 4.61 15.11
N ARG A 139 8.67 4.11 14.51
CA ARG A 139 10.03 4.15 15.04
C ARG A 139 11.06 3.92 13.94
N ILE A 140 12.34 4.06 14.28
CA ILE A 140 13.44 3.49 13.49
C ILE A 140 13.43 1.98 13.74
N ALA A 141 13.13 1.20 12.71
CA ALA A 141 13.10 -0.26 12.79
C ALA A 141 14.53 -0.80 12.99
N HIS A 142 15.43 -0.40 12.09
CA HIS A 142 16.84 -0.75 12.16
C HIS A 142 17.74 0.23 11.40
N ILE A 143 19.04 0.12 11.65
CA ILE A 143 20.09 0.78 10.86
C ILE A 143 20.95 -0.32 10.25
N GLY A 144 20.96 -0.40 8.92
CA GLY A 144 21.79 -1.35 8.18
C GLY A 144 23.21 -0.82 8.01
N ILE A 145 24.21 -1.60 8.39
CA ILE A 145 25.63 -1.29 8.28
C ILE A 145 26.29 -2.34 7.39
N ALA A 146 26.80 -1.90 6.24
CA ALA A 146 27.55 -2.76 5.34
C ALA A 146 28.94 -3.04 5.90
N VAL A 147 29.29 -4.32 5.98
CA VAL A 147 30.59 -4.82 6.47
C VAL A 147 31.15 -5.86 5.49
N HIS A 148 32.48 -5.98 5.45
CA HIS A 148 33.15 -7.01 4.67
C HIS A 148 32.96 -8.40 5.28
N GLN A 149 33.01 -8.48 6.62
CA GLN A 149 32.82 -9.71 7.38
C GLN A 149 32.11 -9.40 8.70
N ILE A 150 30.93 -9.99 8.92
CA ILE A 150 30.16 -9.90 10.16
C ILE A 150 30.99 -10.35 11.35
N LYS A 151 31.78 -11.43 11.20
CA LYS A 151 32.60 -11.96 12.28
C LYS A 151 33.54 -10.90 12.87
N ASP A 152 34.17 -10.12 12.01
CA ASP A 152 35.14 -9.09 12.41
C ASP A 152 34.42 -7.90 13.05
N ALA A 153 33.32 -7.46 12.44
CA ALA A 153 32.50 -6.36 12.95
C ALA A 153 31.85 -6.69 14.31
N LEU A 154 31.37 -7.93 14.48
CA LEU A 154 30.76 -8.39 15.72
C LEU A 154 31.70 -8.22 16.91
N GLN A 155 32.99 -8.44 16.75
CA GLN A 155 33.95 -8.26 17.84
C GLN A 155 33.84 -6.85 18.45
N PHE A 156 33.77 -5.81 17.62
CA PHE A 156 33.61 -4.45 18.11
C PHE A 156 32.23 -4.25 18.77
N PHE A 157 31.15 -4.63 18.11
CA PHE A 157 29.80 -4.38 18.60
C PHE A 157 29.45 -5.18 19.87
N THR A 158 29.96 -6.40 20.03
CA THR A 158 29.70 -7.22 21.22
C THR A 158 30.73 -6.98 22.32
N GLU A 159 32.04 -7.00 22.03
CA GLU A 159 33.06 -6.92 23.08
C GLU A 159 33.38 -5.48 23.51
N THR A 160 33.29 -4.51 22.59
CA THR A 160 33.62 -3.10 22.90
C THR A 160 32.37 -2.29 23.28
N ILE A 161 31.30 -2.42 22.49
CA ILE A 161 30.04 -1.69 22.77
C ILE A 161 29.15 -2.44 23.76
N GLY A 162 29.18 -3.78 23.77
CA GLY A 162 28.37 -4.59 24.70
C GLY A 162 26.99 -4.97 24.17
N LEU A 163 26.77 -4.95 22.85
CA LEU A 163 25.50 -5.38 22.25
C LEU A 163 25.38 -6.90 22.20
N GLU A 164 24.15 -7.39 22.35
CA GLU A 164 23.83 -8.81 22.20
C GLU A 164 23.40 -9.12 20.76
N VAL A 165 23.85 -10.25 20.24
CA VAL A 165 23.43 -10.78 18.94
C VAL A 165 22.14 -11.56 19.15
N GLU A 166 21.05 -11.13 18.53
CA GLU A 166 19.77 -11.85 18.58
C GLU A 166 19.79 -13.07 17.65
N ALA A 167 20.22 -12.87 16.40
CA ALA A 167 20.24 -13.89 15.38
C ALA A 167 21.24 -13.54 14.27
N ILE A 168 21.62 -14.55 13.49
CA ILE A 168 22.34 -14.39 12.22
C ILE A 168 21.59 -15.21 11.18
N GLU A 169 21.22 -14.57 10.06
CA GLU A 169 20.43 -15.18 9.00
C GLU A 169 21.07 -14.94 7.63
N GLU A 170 20.85 -15.85 6.70
CA GLU A 170 21.21 -15.68 5.29
C GLU A 170 19.93 -15.47 4.49
N VAL A 171 19.83 -14.31 3.85
CA VAL A 171 18.71 -13.93 2.99
C VAL A 171 19.17 -14.04 1.54
N GLU A 172 19.10 -15.25 1.00
CA GLU A 172 19.61 -15.57 -0.35
C GLU A 172 18.95 -14.75 -1.46
N SER A 173 17.67 -14.40 -1.31
CA SER A 173 16.96 -13.56 -2.30
C SER A 173 17.57 -12.17 -2.44
N GLU A 174 18.21 -11.67 -1.39
CA GLU A 174 18.87 -10.36 -1.34
C GLU A 174 20.40 -10.48 -1.44
N GLY A 175 20.94 -11.71 -1.40
CA GLY A 175 22.36 -12.00 -1.48
C GLY A 175 23.15 -11.45 -0.28
N VAL A 176 22.56 -11.49 0.93
CA VAL A 176 23.15 -10.93 2.15
C VAL A 176 23.05 -11.91 3.33
N LYS A 177 24.11 -11.95 4.14
CA LYS A 177 24.07 -12.44 5.52
C LYS A 177 23.84 -11.25 6.44
N ILE A 178 22.97 -11.41 7.42
CA ILE A 178 22.57 -10.35 8.35
C ILE A 178 22.81 -10.83 9.78
N ALA A 179 23.49 -10.02 10.60
CA ALA A 179 23.51 -10.20 12.04
C ALA A 179 22.67 -9.10 12.71
N PHE A 180 21.71 -9.50 13.52
CA PHE A 180 20.78 -8.60 14.21
C PHE A 180 21.29 -8.34 15.63
N LEU A 181 21.52 -7.07 15.97
CA LEU A 181 21.91 -6.64 17.31
C LEU A 181 20.86 -5.68 17.86
N LYS A 182 20.20 -6.05 18.96
CA LYS A 182 19.10 -5.26 19.53
C LYS A 182 19.60 -4.12 20.40
N ILE A 183 18.92 -2.98 20.26
CA ILE A 183 19.14 -1.78 21.09
C ILE A 183 17.78 -1.19 21.44
N GLY A 184 17.25 -1.51 22.61
CA GLY A 184 15.92 -1.07 23.01
C GLY A 184 14.85 -1.54 22.01
N GLU A 185 14.21 -0.58 21.33
CA GLU A 185 13.17 -0.82 20.33
C GLU A 185 13.69 -0.87 18.88
N THR A 186 14.99 -0.69 18.67
CA THR A 186 15.62 -0.69 17.34
C THR A 186 16.67 -1.79 17.21
N ARG A 187 17.25 -1.95 16.02
CA ARG A 187 18.34 -2.88 15.75
C ARG A 187 19.46 -2.24 14.95
N ILE A 188 20.68 -2.72 15.17
CA ILE A 188 21.76 -2.64 14.19
C ILE A 188 21.74 -3.93 13.40
N GLU A 189 21.72 -3.81 12.08
CA GLU A 189 21.81 -4.94 11.16
C GLU A 189 23.15 -4.88 10.43
N LEU A 190 24.06 -5.80 10.74
CA LEU A 190 25.32 -5.92 10.04
C LEU A 190 25.10 -6.74 8.77
N LEU A 191 25.43 -6.15 7.62
CA LEU A 191 25.14 -6.71 6.30
C LEU A 191 26.44 -7.14 5.63
N GLU A 192 26.63 -8.45 5.46
CA GLU A 192 27.75 -9.04 4.73
C GLU A 192 27.24 -9.58 3.38
N PRO A 193 27.88 -9.26 2.25
CA PRO A 193 27.48 -9.79 0.95
C PRO A 193 27.80 -11.29 0.84
N LEU A 194 26.81 -12.12 0.47
CA LEU A 194 27.03 -13.56 0.25
C LEU A 194 27.85 -13.84 -1.03
N HIS A 195 27.75 -12.95 -2.02
CA HIS A 195 28.40 -13.11 -3.33
C HIS A 195 28.68 -11.76 -3.99
N ASP A 196 29.51 -11.76 -5.05
CA ASP A 196 29.95 -10.53 -5.72
C ASP A 196 28.83 -9.74 -6.44
N GLN A 197 27.70 -10.38 -6.72
CA GLN A 197 26.52 -9.73 -7.31
C GLN A 197 25.61 -9.07 -6.27
N SER A 198 25.94 -9.17 -4.97
CA SER A 198 25.13 -8.60 -3.89
C SER A 198 25.08 -7.07 -3.99
N PRO A 199 23.92 -6.42 -3.74
CA PRO A 199 23.83 -4.96 -3.67
C PRO A 199 24.82 -4.36 -2.67
N ILE A 200 25.06 -5.05 -1.55
CA ILE A 200 26.01 -4.64 -0.50
C ILE A 200 27.44 -4.64 -1.02
N LYS A 201 27.83 -5.60 -1.86
CA LYS A 201 29.16 -5.61 -2.51
C LYS A 201 29.39 -4.35 -3.34
N GLY A 202 28.37 -3.94 -4.08
CA GLY A 202 28.41 -2.71 -4.88
C GLY A 202 28.58 -1.45 -4.03
N PHE A 203 27.95 -1.40 -2.85
CA PHE A 203 28.13 -0.32 -1.88
C PHE A 203 29.56 -0.30 -1.32
N LEU A 204 30.02 -1.43 -0.77
CA LEU A 204 31.35 -1.58 -0.17
C LEU A 204 32.46 -1.18 -1.14
N THR A 205 32.35 -1.57 -2.42
CA THR A 205 33.34 -1.22 -3.45
C THR A 205 33.43 0.28 -3.69
N LYS A 206 32.31 1.01 -3.57
CA LYS A 206 32.23 2.45 -3.86
C LYS A 206 32.48 3.34 -2.64
N ARG A 207 32.15 2.86 -1.44
CA ARG A 207 32.05 3.66 -0.22
C ARG A 207 32.91 3.12 0.94
N GLY A 208 33.35 1.86 0.88
CA GLY A 208 33.88 1.14 2.04
C GLY A 208 32.76 0.67 2.97
N GLU A 209 33.16 0.14 4.14
CA GLU A 209 32.23 -0.21 5.22
C GLU A 209 31.55 1.05 5.79
N GLY A 210 30.33 0.88 6.32
CA GLY A 210 29.61 1.96 6.97
C GLY A 210 28.09 1.83 6.87
N VAL A 211 27.38 2.85 7.34
CA VAL A 211 25.92 2.89 7.32
C VAL A 211 25.42 2.84 5.86
N HIS A 212 24.66 1.79 5.55
CA HIS A 212 24.06 1.55 4.23
C HIS A 212 22.71 2.24 4.10
N HIS A 213 21.84 2.06 5.10
CA HIS A 213 20.46 2.56 5.07
C HIS A 213 19.88 2.76 6.47
N ILE A 214 18.77 3.50 6.55
CA ILE A 214 17.96 3.65 7.75
C ILE A 214 16.56 3.14 7.42
N ALA A 215 16.04 2.22 8.23
CA ALA A 215 14.71 1.67 8.08
C ALA A 215 13.73 2.27 9.08
N PHE A 216 12.55 2.65 8.57
CA PHE A 216 11.45 3.17 9.37
C PHE A 216 10.29 2.20 9.37
N GLU A 217 9.80 1.89 10.57
CA GLU A 217 8.60 1.07 10.72
C GLU A 217 7.36 1.90 10.39
N VAL A 218 6.54 1.42 9.46
CA VAL A 218 5.33 2.10 8.99
C VAL A 218 4.13 1.18 9.06
N GLU A 219 2.95 1.79 9.09
CA GLU A 219 1.68 1.10 8.85
C GLU A 219 1.24 1.31 7.41
N ASP A 220 0.55 0.30 6.88
CA ASP A 220 -0.05 0.25 5.56
C ASP A 220 0.99 0.61 4.47
N LEU A 221 2.06 -0.20 4.35
CA LEU A 221 3.20 0.11 3.45
C LEU A 221 2.74 0.30 2.01
N ALA A 222 1.84 -0.55 1.52
CA ALA A 222 1.25 -0.43 0.20
C ALA A 222 0.60 0.95 -0.02
N VAL A 223 -0.13 1.48 0.98
CA VAL A 223 -0.75 2.81 0.92
C VAL A 223 0.29 3.88 0.74
N ARG A 224 1.32 3.81 1.57
CA ARG A 224 2.41 4.78 1.58
C ARG A 224 3.14 4.80 0.25
N LEU A 225 3.45 3.64 -0.34
CA LEU A 225 4.13 3.53 -1.62
C LEU A 225 3.28 4.07 -2.77
N SER A 226 1.98 3.74 -2.82
CA SER A 226 1.08 4.29 -3.84
C SER A 226 1.05 5.82 -3.78
N ARG A 227 0.96 6.41 -2.59
CA ARG A 227 0.97 7.88 -2.44
C ARG A 227 2.31 8.49 -2.86
N LEU A 228 3.43 7.90 -2.46
CA LEU A 228 4.76 8.36 -2.87
C LEU A 228 4.93 8.32 -4.40
N LYS A 229 4.44 7.26 -5.04
CA LYS A 229 4.44 7.12 -6.49
C LYS A 229 3.58 8.18 -7.18
N GLU A 230 2.37 8.45 -6.67
CA GLU A 230 1.49 9.52 -7.18
C GLU A 230 2.13 10.92 -7.04
N GLN A 231 2.94 11.12 -6.00
CA GLN A 231 3.73 12.34 -5.80
C GLN A 231 4.98 12.41 -6.69
N GLY A 232 5.25 11.38 -7.51
CA GLY A 232 6.42 11.31 -8.38
C GLY A 232 7.73 11.02 -7.65
N ILE A 233 7.67 10.60 -6.38
CA ILE A 233 8.86 10.21 -5.61
C ILE A 233 9.43 8.93 -6.22
N ARG A 234 10.73 8.96 -6.52
CA ARG A 234 11.43 7.81 -7.08
C ARG A 234 11.62 6.72 -6.04
N LEU A 235 10.90 5.62 -6.22
CA LEU A 235 11.06 4.39 -5.45
C LEU A 235 12.06 3.45 -6.14
N ILE A 236 12.78 2.65 -5.34
CA ILE A 236 13.56 1.51 -5.85
C ILE A 236 12.64 0.29 -6.01
N ASN A 237 11.66 0.15 -5.11
CA ASN A 237 10.61 -0.86 -5.19
C ASN A 237 9.26 -0.15 -5.19
N GLU A 238 8.51 -0.28 -6.30
CA GLU A 238 7.18 0.35 -6.42
C GLU A 238 6.09 -0.46 -5.68
N GLU A 239 6.37 -1.72 -5.39
CA GLU A 239 5.52 -2.63 -4.62
C GLU A 239 6.34 -3.18 -3.45
N PRO A 240 5.68 -3.51 -2.30
CA PRO A 240 6.33 -4.18 -1.19
C PRO A 240 7.01 -5.48 -1.61
N LYS A 241 8.14 -5.79 -0.97
CA LYS A 241 8.87 -7.05 -1.13
C LYS A 241 9.06 -7.74 0.20
N GLN A 242 9.27 -9.05 0.18
CA GLN A 242 9.61 -9.81 1.37
C GLN A 242 11.01 -9.41 1.87
N GLY A 243 11.09 -8.95 3.12
CA GLY A 243 12.33 -8.69 3.85
C GLY A 243 12.63 -9.77 4.89
N ALA A 244 13.64 -9.51 5.73
CA ALA A 244 13.97 -10.35 6.88
C ALA A 244 12.85 -10.34 7.94
N ASN A 245 12.84 -11.33 8.84
CA ASN A 245 11.85 -11.45 9.93
C ASN A 245 10.38 -11.36 9.47
N ASP A 246 10.05 -11.99 8.33
CA ASP A 246 8.71 -11.99 7.74
C ASP A 246 8.11 -10.59 7.44
N SER A 247 8.94 -9.55 7.39
CA SER A 247 8.50 -8.18 7.10
C SER A 247 8.27 -7.91 5.62
N GLN A 248 7.44 -6.91 5.32
CA GLN A 248 7.32 -6.32 3.99
C GLN A 248 8.14 -5.03 3.94
N ILE A 249 8.98 -4.88 2.93
CA ILE A 249 9.91 -3.76 2.81
C ILE A 249 9.85 -3.09 1.43
N ALA A 250 10.22 -1.83 1.36
CA ALA A 250 10.48 -1.12 0.11
C ALA A 250 11.45 0.05 0.34
N PHE A 251 12.30 0.30 -0.66
CA PHE A 251 13.29 1.37 -0.58
C PHE A 251 12.90 2.61 -1.39
N ILE A 252 13.16 3.78 -0.81
CA ILE A 252 13.11 5.08 -1.50
C ILE A 252 14.52 5.37 -2.08
N HIS A 253 14.57 5.85 -3.32
CA HIS A 253 15.85 6.12 -3.97
C HIS A 253 16.59 7.27 -3.26
N PRO A 254 17.90 7.16 -2.95
CA PRO A 254 18.63 8.16 -2.14
C PRO A 254 18.60 9.59 -2.68
N LYS A 255 18.39 9.77 -3.99
CA LYS A 255 18.22 11.09 -4.61
C LYS A 255 17.00 11.86 -4.10
N GLU A 256 15.97 11.16 -3.62
CA GLU A 256 14.76 11.76 -3.05
C GLU A 256 14.95 12.12 -1.56
N ALA A 257 15.89 11.45 -0.89
CA ALA A 257 16.10 11.53 0.55
C ALA A 257 17.49 12.11 0.91
N HIS A 258 17.92 13.14 0.17
CA HIS A 258 19.17 13.88 0.44
C HIS A 258 20.42 13.00 0.58
N GLY A 259 20.50 11.90 -0.18
CA GLY A 259 21.62 10.97 -0.18
C GLY A 259 21.48 9.80 0.80
N VAL A 260 20.43 9.76 1.63
CA VAL A 260 20.15 8.65 2.54
C VAL A 260 19.35 7.58 1.81
N LEU A 261 19.79 6.33 1.87
CA LEU A 261 18.94 5.21 1.45
C LEU A 261 17.93 4.93 2.57
N VAL A 262 16.65 5.16 2.28
CA VAL A 262 15.56 4.98 3.23
C VAL A 262 14.82 3.70 2.90
N GLU A 263 14.69 2.83 3.89
CA GLU A 263 13.81 1.67 3.84
C GLU A 263 12.52 1.97 4.62
N LEU A 264 11.39 1.55 4.07
CA LEU A 264 10.11 1.50 4.76
C LEU A 264 9.80 0.03 5.02
N CYS A 265 9.55 -0.31 6.28
CA CYS A 265 9.31 -1.68 6.73
C CYS A 265 7.94 -1.77 7.44
N GLU A 266 7.15 -2.77 7.10
CA GLU A 266 5.90 -3.12 7.77
C GLU A 266 5.99 -4.57 8.25
N GLN A 267 5.79 -4.78 9.55
CA GLN A 267 5.73 -6.13 10.11
C GLN A 267 4.37 -6.77 9.85
N ALA A 268 4.35 -8.10 9.69
CA ALA A 268 3.12 -8.85 9.63
C ALA A 268 2.27 -8.60 10.89
N LYS A 269 0.97 -8.33 10.72
CA LYS A 269 0.03 -8.13 11.84
C LYS A 269 -0.03 -9.41 12.69
N GLY A 270 0.77 -9.48 13.76
CA GLY A 270 0.79 -10.61 14.69
C GLY A 270 2.10 -10.88 15.44
N SER A 271 3.17 -10.09 15.24
CA SER A 271 4.48 -10.32 15.90
C SER A 271 4.71 -9.53 17.19
N ASP A 272 3.76 -8.68 17.60
CA ASP A 272 3.79 -7.98 18.90
C ASP A 272 2.90 -8.73 19.92
N GLU A 273 3.34 -9.90 20.37
CA GLU A 273 2.94 -10.50 21.67
C GLU A 273 4.18 -10.84 22.50
#